data_AF-A0A948D441-F1
#
_entry.id   AF-A0A948D441-F1
#
_cell.length_a   1.000
_cell.length_b   1.000
_cell.length_c   1.000
_cell.angle_alpha   90.00
_cell.angle_beta   90.00
_cell.angle_gamma   90.00
#
_symmetry.space_group_name_H-M   'P 1'
#
loop_
_entity.id
_entity.type
_entity.pdbx_description
1 polymer ?
#
loop_
_entity_poly.entity_id
_entity_poly.type
_entity_poly.pdbx_seq_one_letter_code
_entity_poly.pdbx_strand_id
1 'polypeptide(L)'
;MKITRRGSAADHGESNIELGEPAFAWRKSDSCLTIKQSRVKDFSTKSRHSYTVCIKAPELNALIQALSDAAISDPGSFEKALEPSLKALVRIQAVVAGVKT
;
A
#
# COMPACT_ATOMS: atom_id res chain seq x y z
N MET A 1 -2.91 5.98 3.08
CA MET A 1 -2.53 6.12 1.65
C MET A 1 -3.11 7.44 1.13
N LYS A 2 -2.41 8.18 0.26
CA LYS A 2 -2.85 9.50 -0.23
C LYS A 2 -2.99 9.46 -1.76
N ILE A 3 -4.10 9.98 -2.28
CA ILE A 3 -4.31 10.18 -3.72
C ILE A 3 -4.16 11.68 -4.00
N THR A 4 -3.21 12.02 -4.86
CA THR A 4 -2.93 13.39 -5.28
C THR A 4 -3.30 13.56 -6.74
N ARG A 5 -4.03 14.63 -7.06
CA ARG A 5 -4.41 15.02 -8.41
C ARG A 5 -3.97 16.47 -8.65
N ARG A 6 -3.20 16.68 -9.73
CA ARG A 6 -2.87 18.01 -10.27
C ARG A 6 -3.68 18.25 -11.54
N GLY A 7 -4.36 19.39 -11.64
CA GLY A 7 -5.13 19.77 -12.83
C GLY A 7 -4.20 20.28 -13.94
N SER A 8 -4.35 19.79 -15.17
CA SER A 8 -3.48 20.15 -16.30
C SER A 8 -3.99 21.32 -17.16
N ALA A 9 -5.28 21.68 -17.08
CA ALA A 9 -5.93 22.60 -18.02
C ALA A 9 -5.99 24.07 -17.53
N ALA A 10 -5.91 24.28 -16.23
CA ALA A 10 -5.72 25.56 -15.57
C ALA A 10 -5.05 25.21 -14.24
N ASP A 11 -3.95 25.89 -13.90
CA ASP A 11 -3.05 25.51 -12.81
C ASP A 11 -3.70 25.75 -11.44
N HIS A 12 -4.73 24.96 -11.10
CA HIS A 12 -5.52 25.05 -9.88
C HIS A 12 -4.80 24.44 -8.65
N GLY A 13 -3.50 24.16 -8.77
CA GLY A 13 -2.69 23.56 -7.72
C GLY A 13 -2.93 22.05 -7.52
N GLU A 14 -2.33 21.50 -6.47
CA GLU A 14 -2.52 20.11 -6.06
C GLU A 14 -3.72 19.93 -5.15
N SER A 15 -4.55 18.94 -5.47
CA SER A 15 -5.65 18.50 -4.63
C SER A 15 -5.35 17.10 -4.10
N ASN A 16 -5.66 16.87 -2.82
CA ASN A 16 -5.23 15.69 -2.09
C ASN A 16 -6.39 15.07 -1.33
N ILE A 17 -6.49 13.74 -1.36
CA ILE A 17 -7.41 12.98 -0.52
C ILE A 17 -6.65 11.87 0.20
N GLU A 18 -6.83 11.80 1.52
CA GLU A 18 -6.29 10.71 2.33
C GLU A 18 -7.30 9.57 2.46
N LEU A 19 -6.84 8.36 2.21
CA LEU A 19 -7.54 7.13 2.54
C LEU A 19 -7.26 6.84 4.02
N GLY A 20 -8.27 7.04 4.87
CA GLY A 20 -8.14 6.87 6.31
C GLY A 20 -7.86 5.43 6.72
N GLU A 21 -8.75 4.50 6.35
CA GLU A 21 -8.68 3.10 6.80
C GLU A 21 -9.00 2.15 5.64
N PRO A 22 -8.07 1.98 4.69
CA PRO A 22 -8.29 1.07 3.58
C PRO A 22 -8.38 -0.37 4.07
N ALA A 23 -9.31 -1.14 3.51
CA ALA A 23 -9.44 -2.57 3.77
C ALA A 23 -8.48 -3.36 2.85
N PHE A 24 -7.68 -4.24 3.46
CA PHE A 24 -6.73 -5.11 2.75
C PHE A 24 -7.28 -6.52 2.66
N ALA A 25 -7.25 -7.13 1.47
CA ALA A 25 -7.68 -8.51 1.28
C ALA A 25 -6.90 -9.19 0.15
N TRP A 26 -6.47 -10.43 0.36
CA TRP A 26 -5.90 -11.25 -0.69
C TRP A 26 -7.01 -11.84 -1.58
N ARG A 27 -6.94 -11.61 -2.88
CA ARG A 27 -7.86 -12.20 -3.86
C ARG A 27 -7.17 -13.37 -4.56
N LYS A 28 -7.68 -14.57 -4.31
CA LYS A 28 -7.11 -15.83 -4.86
C LYS A 28 -7.24 -15.94 -6.38
N SER A 29 -8.33 -15.46 -6.99
CA SER A 29 -8.56 -15.61 -8.43
C SER A 29 -7.48 -14.92 -9.27
N ASP A 30 -7.05 -13.75 -8.83
CA ASP A 30 -6.18 -12.85 -9.59
C ASP A 30 -4.77 -12.78 -8.98
N SER A 31 -4.50 -13.57 -7.93
CA SER A 31 -3.27 -13.57 -7.14
C SER A 31 -2.77 -12.17 -6.80
N CYS A 32 -3.67 -11.34 -6.26
CA CYS A 32 -3.35 -9.95 -5.91
C CYS A 32 -3.83 -9.54 -4.52
N LEU A 33 -3.05 -8.68 -3.89
CA LEU A 33 -3.44 -7.93 -2.70
C LEU A 33 -4.35 -6.80 -3.14
N THR A 34 -5.60 -6.84 -2.69
CA THR A 34 -6.56 -5.77 -2.93
C THR A 34 -6.59 -4.79 -1.77
N ILE A 35 -6.50 -3.50 -2.08
CA ILE A 35 -6.64 -2.38 -1.16
C ILE A 35 -7.90 -1.64 -1.56
N LYS A 36 -8.89 -1.60 -0.69
CA LYS A 36 -10.22 -1.05 -0.98
C LYS A 36 -10.54 0.11 -0.05
N GLN A 37 -11.03 1.20 -0.62
CA GLN A 37 -11.66 2.27 0.14
C GLN A 37 -12.97 2.66 -0.55
N SER A 38 -14.07 2.56 0.19
CA SER A 38 -15.39 2.97 -0.28
C SER A 38 -15.68 4.41 0.10
N ARG A 39 -16.56 5.05 -0.68
CA ARG A 39 -17.10 6.40 -0.39
C ARG A 39 -16.04 7.50 -0.27
N VAL A 40 -14.93 7.37 -0.98
CA VAL A 40 -13.91 8.42 -1.10
C VAL A 40 -14.53 9.61 -1.82
N LYS A 41 -14.48 10.79 -1.21
CA LYS A 41 -15.02 12.02 -1.79
C LYS A 41 -14.32 12.30 -3.13
N ASP A 42 -15.03 12.82 -4.13
CA ASP A 42 -14.39 13.29 -5.34
C ASP A 42 -13.58 14.58 -5.09
N PHE A 43 -12.57 14.83 -5.93
CA PHE A 43 -11.70 16.02 -5.84
C PHE A 43 -12.45 17.29 -6.23
N SER A 44 -13.35 17.19 -7.20
CA SER A 44 -13.99 18.35 -7.86
C SER A 44 -15.48 18.48 -7.58
N THR A 45 -16.14 17.41 -7.14
CA THR A 45 -17.60 17.37 -6.99
C THR A 45 -18.03 16.85 -5.62
N LYS A 46 -19.35 16.83 -5.36
CA LYS A 46 -19.94 16.22 -4.16
C LYS A 46 -20.09 14.69 -4.28
N SER A 47 -19.70 14.11 -5.41
CA SER A 47 -19.78 12.68 -5.67
C SER A 47 -18.83 11.90 -4.77
N ARG A 48 -19.09 10.60 -4.61
CA ARG A 48 -18.24 9.68 -3.86
C ARG A 48 -17.94 8.44 -4.71
N HIS A 49 -16.70 8.01 -4.69
CA HIS A 49 -16.21 6.88 -5.49
C HIS A 49 -15.66 5.78 -4.59
N SER A 50 -15.73 4.55 -5.08
CA SER A 50 -15.10 3.39 -4.44
C SER A 50 -13.85 3.02 -5.23
N TYR A 51 -12.70 3.07 -4.57
CA TYR A 51 -11.42 2.72 -5.17
C TYR A 51 -11.03 1.31 -4.76
N THR A 52 -10.52 0.54 -5.72
CA THR A 52 -9.87 -0.74 -5.49
C THR A 52 -8.55 -0.74 -6.22
N VAL A 53 -7.45 -0.86 -5.47
CA VAL A 53 -6.12 -1.09 -6.01
C VAL A 53 -5.83 -2.58 -5.90
N CYS A 54 -5.30 -3.18 -6.96
CA CYS A 54 -4.90 -4.59 -6.99
C CYS A 54 -3.38 -4.61 -7.25
N ILE A 55 -2.62 -5.02 -6.24
CA ILE A 55 -1.17 -5.18 -6.30
C ILE A 55 -0.89 -6.66 -6.53
N LYS A 56 -0.39 -7.01 -7.71
CA LYS A 56 -0.10 -8.40 -8.07
C LYS A 56 1.10 -8.92 -7.28
N ALA A 57 1.21 -10.24 -7.15
CA ALA A 57 2.34 -10.87 -6.45
C ALA A 57 3.73 -10.39 -6.93
N PRO A 58 4.02 -10.23 -8.24
CA PRO A 58 5.32 -9.73 -8.69
C PRO A 58 5.58 -8.27 -8.28
N GLU A 59 4.54 -7.43 -8.27
CA GLU A 59 4.64 -6.03 -7.85
C GLU A 59 4.87 -5.94 -6.34
N LEU A 60 4.17 -6.77 -5.57
CA LEU A 60 4.38 -6.87 -4.13
C LEU A 60 5.82 -7.31 -3.81
N ASN A 61 6.36 -8.26 -4.57
CA ASN A 61 7.76 -8.67 -4.44
C ASN A 61 8.72 -7.50 -4.73
N ALA A 62 8.49 -6.75 -5.82
CA ALA A 62 9.32 -5.59 -6.14
C ALA A 62 9.27 -4.51 -5.06
N LEU A 63 8.09 -4.27 -4.45
CA LEU A 63 7.95 -3.33 -3.33
C LEU A 63 8.75 -3.78 -2.08
N ILE A 64 8.69 -5.07 -1.74
CA ILE A 64 9.44 -5.63 -0.60
C ILE A 64 10.96 -5.55 -0.85
N GLN A 65 11.40 -5.84 -2.07
CA GLN A 65 12.82 -5.73 -2.46
C GLN A 65 13.30 -4.27 -2.34
N ALA A 66 12.58 -3.32 -2.93
CA ALA A 66 12.93 -1.90 -2.84
C ALA A 66 12.97 -1.39 -1.39
N LEU A 67 12.04 -1.84 -0.54
CA LEU A 67 12.05 -1.52 0.89
C LEU A 67 13.27 -2.11 1.60
N SER A 68 13.65 -3.33 1.24
CA SER A 68 14.81 -4.03 1.83
C SER A 68 16.12 -3.34 1.44
N ASP A 69 16.29 -2.98 0.16
CA ASP A 69 17.46 -2.24 -0.32
C ASP A 69 17.59 -0.88 0.37
N ALA A 70 16.48 -0.15 0.51
CA ALA A 70 16.45 1.12 1.23
C ALA A 70 16.79 0.94 2.71
N ALA A 71 16.24 -0.07 3.38
CA ALA A 71 16.52 -0.36 4.78
C ALA A 71 17.98 -0.78 5.01
N ILE A 72 18.63 -1.46 4.07
CA ILE A 72 20.06 -1.78 4.14
C ILE A 72 20.90 -0.51 4.03
N SER A 73 20.50 0.43 3.17
CA SER A 73 21.23 1.69 2.96
C SER A 73 21.14 2.67 4.14
N ASP A 74 20.04 2.66 4.88
CA ASP A 74 19.82 3.50 6.07
C ASP A 74 19.02 2.75 7.15
N PRO A 75 19.66 1.84 7.90
CA PRO A 75 18.95 1.01 8.88
C PRO A 75 18.26 1.82 9.98
N GLY A 76 18.88 2.91 10.43
CA GLY A 76 18.41 3.68 11.58
C GLY A 76 17.06 4.38 11.34
N SER A 77 16.82 4.87 10.12
CA SER A 77 15.55 5.50 9.75
C SER A 77 14.42 4.47 9.57
N PHE A 78 14.76 3.26 9.12
CA PHE A 78 13.78 2.21 8.84
C PHE A 78 13.45 1.34 10.05
N GLU A 79 14.35 1.23 11.04
CA GLU A 79 14.15 0.43 12.24
C GLU A 79 12.85 0.79 12.95
N LYS A 80 12.64 2.08 13.27
CA LYS A 80 11.41 2.56 13.93
C LYS A 80 10.16 2.39 13.09
N ALA A 81 10.28 2.55 11.77
CA ALA A 81 9.13 2.47 10.87
C ALA A 81 8.69 1.02 10.62
N LEU A 82 9.64 0.08 10.62
CA LEU A 82 9.41 -1.35 10.34
C LEU A 82 9.25 -2.20 11.59
N GLU A 83 9.65 -1.72 12.77
CA GLU A 83 9.50 -2.43 14.06
C GLU A 83 8.09 -3.03 14.24
N PRO A 84 6.98 -2.29 14.00
CA PRO A 84 5.63 -2.86 14.18
C PRO A 84 5.31 -4.01 13.20
N SER A 85 6.00 -4.02 12.05
CA SER A 85 5.77 -4.98 10.95
C SER A 85 6.70 -6.18 11.02
N LEU A 86 7.81 -6.11 11.77
CA LEU A 86 8.85 -7.14 11.82
C LEU A 86 8.30 -8.51 12.22
N LYS A 87 7.43 -8.54 13.23
CA LYS A 87 6.78 -9.79 13.68
C LYS A 87 5.93 -10.44 12.60
N ALA A 88 5.24 -9.65 11.77
CA ALA A 88 4.45 -10.16 10.67
C ALA A 88 5.34 -10.70 9.55
N LEU A 89 6.43 -10.01 9.21
CA LEU A 89 7.41 -10.45 8.21
C LEU A 89 8.09 -11.77 8.61
N VAL A 90 8.49 -11.92 9.88
CA VAL A 90 9.08 -13.17 10.39
C VAL A 90 8.10 -14.33 10.31
N ARG A 91 6.81 -14.09 10.59
CA ARG A 91 5.77 -15.13 10.42
C ARG A 91 5.59 -15.54 8.97
N ILE A 92 5.62 -14.59 8.04
CA ILE A 92 5.57 -14.89 6.59
C ILE A 92 6.77 -15.74 6.20
N GLN A 93 7.97 -15.38 6.64
CA GLN A 93 9.19 -16.15 6.40
C GLN A 93 9.07 -17.58 6.95
N ALA A 94 8.57 -17.75 8.17
CA ALA A 94 8.37 -19.06 8.79
C ALA A 94 7.41 -19.94 7.97
N VAL A 95 6.29 -19.37 7.50
CA VAL A 95 5.32 -20.06 6.64
C VAL A 95 5.97 -20.50 5.33
N VAL A 96 6.77 -19.64 4.68
CA VAL A 96 7.49 -19.97 3.45
C VAL A 96 8.52 -21.08 3.67
N ALA A 97 9.19 -21.09 4.82
CA ALA A 97 10.13 -22.14 5.22
C ALA A 97 9.44 -23.47 5.60
N GLY A 98 8.11 -23.55 5.54
CA GLY A 98 7.34 -24.73 5.93
C GLY A 98 7.24 -24.94 7.44
N VAL A 99 7.66 -23.96 8.23
CA VAL A 99 7.51 -23.98 9.69
C VAL A 99 6.05 -23.65 10.01
N LYS A 100 5.32 -24.66 10.49
CA LYS A 100 3.95 -24.47 10.98
C LYS A 100 4.02 -23.75 12.32
N THR A 101 3.66 -22.47 12.33
CA THR A 101 3.46 -21.65 13.55
C THR A 101 2.09 -21.88 14.14
#